data_AF-A0A833MQ38-F1
#
_entry.id   AF-A0A833MQ38-F1
#
_cell.length_a   1.000
_cell.length_b   1.000
_cell.length_c   1.000
_cell.angle_alpha   90.00
_cell.angle_beta   90.00
_cell.angle_gamma   90.00
#
_symmetry.space_group_name_H-M   'P 1'
#
loop_
_entity.id
_entity.type
_entity.pdbx_description
1 polymer ?
#
loop_
_entity_poly.entity_id
_entity_poly.type
_entity_poly.pdbx_seq_one_letter_code
_entity_poly.pdbx_strand_id
1 'polypeptide(L)'
;MAETKQNPKAKQTPADSNKKPATDTKPTTNKRQAVLRVRAPGGSFRRAGIRFGRHESVLAVKDLSDDQVAALKSEPRLVVTEGETE
;
A
#
# COMPACT_ATOMS: atom_id res chain seq x y z
N MET A 1 43.80 -1.60 37.44
CA MET A 1 43.06 -0.50 36.81
C MET A 1 43.22 -0.61 35.31
N ALA A 2 42.14 -0.93 34.59
CA ALA A 2 41.94 -0.66 33.18
C ALA A 2 40.44 -0.87 32.91
N GLU A 3 39.67 0.21 32.98
CA GLU A 3 38.35 0.29 32.36
C GLU A 3 38.52 0.21 30.84
N THR A 4 37.70 -0.58 30.15
CA THR A 4 37.05 -0.15 28.91
C THR A 4 35.74 -0.90 28.76
N LYS A 5 34.69 -0.09 28.62
CA LYS A 5 33.28 -0.42 28.46
C LYS A 5 32.97 -0.81 27.01
N GLN A 6 31.77 -1.40 26.84
CA GLN A 6 30.90 -1.37 25.64
C GLN A 6 31.09 -2.42 24.53
N ASN A 7 30.47 -3.58 24.75
CA ASN A 7 29.25 -4.04 24.06
C ASN A 7 28.93 -3.44 22.67
N PRO A 8 28.85 -4.26 21.61
CA PRO A 8 27.89 -4.06 20.54
C PRO A 8 26.77 -5.09 20.63
N LYS A 9 25.70 -4.65 21.29
CA LYS A 9 24.28 -4.83 20.95
C LYS A 9 23.97 -5.90 19.88
N ALA A 10 23.58 -7.06 20.39
CA ALA A 10 22.40 -7.83 19.98
C ALA A 10 21.95 -7.69 18.52
N LYS A 11 22.36 -8.67 17.72
CA LYS A 11 21.50 -9.52 16.90
C LYS A 11 19.99 -9.22 17.06
N GLN A 12 19.46 -8.36 16.19
CA GLN A 12 18.03 -8.34 15.89
C GLN A 12 17.87 -8.62 14.39
N THR A 13 17.36 -9.83 14.20
CA THR A 13 16.71 -10.42 13.04
C THR A 13 15.89 -9.44 12.19
N PRO A 14 15.78 -9.70 10.88
CA PRO A 14 14.93 -8.93 9.98
C PRO A 14 13.50 -8.93 10.50
N ALA A 15 12.98 -7.73 10.78
CA ALA A 15 11.58 -7.52 11.07
C ALA A 15 10.77 -7.83 9.79
N ASP A 16 10.25 -9.05 9.75
CA ASP A 16 8.85 -9.35 9.47
C ASP A 16 8.08 -8.19 8.82
N SER A 17 8.10 -8.13 7.48
CA SER A 17 6.97 -7.58 6.74
C SER A 17 6.09 -8.75 6.35
N ASN A 18 5.37 -9.17 7.37
CA ASN A 18 4.14 -9.93 7.37
C ASN A 18 3.29 -9.71 6.09
N LYS A 19 2.69 -10.83 5.69
CA LYS A 19 1.56 -10.99 4.76
C LYS A 19 1.89 -11.00 3.26
N LYS A 20 2.19 -12.25 2.84
CA LYS A 20 1.73 -12.92 1.61
C LYS A 20 0.48 -12.29 0.96
N PRO A 21 0.42 -12.37 -0.38
CA PRO A 21 -0.53 -11.66 -1.22
C PRO A 21 -1.96 -12.02 -0.84
N ALA A 22 -2.84 -11.03 -0.77
CA ALA A 22 -4.27 -11.28 -0.77
C ALA A 22 -4.57 -12.10 -2.02
N THR A 23 -4.86 -13.38 -1.81
CA THR A 23 -5.26 -14.30 -2.86
C THR A 23 -6.77 -14.43 -2.74
N ASP A 24 -7.41 -14.37 -3.91
CA ASP A 24 -8.73 -14.92 -4.22
C ASP A 24 -9.97 -14.09 -3.85
N THR A 25 -10.47 -13.38 -4.88
CA THR A 25 -11.86 -13.60 -5.28
C THR A 25 -11.88 -13.87 -6.78
N LYS A 26 -11.94 -15.17 -7.13
CA LYS A 26 -12.22 -15.66 -8.49
C LYS A 26 -13.57 -15.16 -9.04
N PRO A 27 -13.81 -15.32 -10.35
CA PRO A 27 -14.45 -14.36 -11.24
C PRO A 27 -15.97 -14.39 -11.10
N THR A 28 -16.67 -13.31 -11.46
CA THR A 28 -17.95 -13.41 -12.19
C THR A 28 -18.57 -12.03 -12.43
N THR A 29 -19.09 -11.92 -13.64
CA THR A 29 -19.96 -10.87 -14.15
C THR A 29 -19.23 -9.66 -14.70
N ASN A 30 -19.14 -9.69 -16.04
CA ASN A 30 -18.95 -8.63 -17.01
C ASN A 30 -19.75 -7.35 -16.66
N LYS A 31 -19.35 -6.67 -15.60
CA LYS A 31 -19.87 -5.39 -15.14
C LYS A 31 -18.66 -4.54 -14.85
N ARG A 32 -18.46 -3.54 -15.70
CA ARG A 32 -17.47 -2.47 -15.50
C ARG A 32 -17.38 -2.12 -14.02
N GLN A 33 -16.24 -2.45 -13.42
CA GLN A 33 -16.01 -2.16 -12.01
C GLN A 33 -15.29 -0.82 -11.91
N ALA A 34 -15.87 0.08 -11.11
CA ALA A 34 -15.18 1.32 -10.76
C ALA A 34 -13.90 0.98 -10.00
N VAL A 35 -12.77 1.46 -10.53
CA VAL A 35 -11.44 1.29 -9.97
C VAL A 35 -10.80 2.66 -9.73
N LEU A 36 -9.97 2.72 -8.71
CA LEU A 36 -9.04 3.82 -8.45
C LEU A 36 -7.65 3.35 -8.82
N ARG A 37 -7.04 4.03 -9.79
CA ARG A 37 -5.63 3.87 -10.10
C ARG A 37 -4.84 4.89 -9.30
N VAL A 38 -3.94 4.41 -8.45
CA VAL A 38 -3.19 5.25 -7.52
C VAL A 38 -1.69 5.04 -7.73
N ARG A 39 -0.95 6.13 -7.90
CA ARG A 39 0.52 6.11 -7.92
C ARG A 39 1.13 7.20 -7.05
N ALA A 40 2.33 6.93 -6.54
CA ALA A 40 3.14 7.87 -5.79
C ALA A 40 4.35 8.30 -6.63
N PRO A 41 4.26 9.40 -7.42
CA PRO A 41 5.36 9.81 -8.30
C PRO A 41 6.63 10.16 -7.51
N GLY A 42 6.47 10.66 -6.28
CA GLY A 42 7.56 10.99 -5.36
C GLY A 42 8.28 9.80 -4.72
N GLY A 43 7.91 8.54 -5.02
CA GLY A 43 8.58 7.35 -4.49
C GLY A 43 7.63 6.38 -3.79
N SER A 44 8.09 5.73 -2.72
CA SER A 44 7.21 4.88 -1.88
C SER A 44 6.38 5.74 -0.93
N PHE A 45 5.07 5.57 -0.92
CA PHE A 45 4.15 6.21 0.02
C PHE A 45 3.18 5.17 0.61
N ARG A 46 2.71 5.37 1.84
CA ARG A 46 1.73 4.47 2.47
C ARG A 46 0.50 5.27 2.92
N ARG A 47 -0.69 4.82 2.53
CA ARG A 47 -1.98 5.42 2.91
C ARG A 47 -3.07 4.35 2.91
N ALA A 48 -4.07 4.49 3.77
CA ALA A 48 -5.18 3.54 3.87
C ALA A 48 -4.73 2.06 4.10
N GLY A 49 -3.54 1.86 4.69
CA GLY A 49 -2.94 0.52 4.87
C GLY A 49 -2.24 -0.05 3.62
N ILE A 50 -2.28 0.66 2.49
CA ILE A 50 -1.73 0.23 1.20
C ILE A 50 -0.43 1.01 0.94
N ARG A 51 0.60 0.31 0.42
CA ARG A 51 1.85 0.94 -0.03
C ARG A 51 1.78 1.19 -1.53
N PHE A 52 1.85 2.46 -1.92
CA PHE A 52 1.96 2.91 -3.29
C PHE A 52 3.42 3.16 -3.66
N GLY A 53 3.76 2.86 -4.90
CA GLY A 53 5.08 3.15 -5.47
C GLY A 53 4.96 4.06 -6.68
N ARG A 54 6.05 4.15 -7.45
CA ARG A 54 6.05 4.84 -8.75
C ARG A 54 5.12 4.21 -9.77
N HIS A 55 4.86 2.91 -9.65
CA HIS A 55 3.92 2.18 -10.51
C HIS A 55 2.48 2.38 -10.04
N GLU A 56 1.56 2.46 -10.99
CA GLU A 56 0.12 2.50 -10.72
C GLU A 56 -0.33 1.21 -10.03
N SER A 57 -1.04 1.38 -8.92
CA SER A 57 -1.75 0.32 -8.23
C SER A 57 -3.23 0.47 -8.56
N VAL A 58 -3.85 -0.58 -9.06
CA VAL A 58 -5.28 -0.61 -9.36
C VAL A 58 -6.02 -1.15 -8.14
N LEU A 59 -6.94 -0.37 -7.60
CA LEU A 59 -7.77 -0.73 -6.47
C LEU A 59 -9.23 -0.70 -6.90
N ALA A 60 -9.98 -1.78 -6.66
CA ALA A 60 -11.42 -1.74 -6.88
C ALA A 60 -12.08 -0.88 -5.80
N VAL A 61 -12.95 0.05 -6.20
CA VAL A 61 -13.66 0.93 -5.26
C VAL A 61 -14.50 0.11 -4.28
N LYS A 62 -15.01 -1.05 -4.73
CA LYS A 62 -15.81 -1.97 -3.91
C LYS A 62 -15.05 -2.63 -2.76
N ASP A 63 -13.73 -2.75 -2.89
CA ASP A 63 -12.86 -3.34 -1.86
C ASP A 63 -12.30 -2.29 -0.90
N LEU A 64 -12.63 -1.01 -1.12
CA LEU A 64 -12.21 0.10 -0.29
C LEU A 64 -13.39 0.62 0.53
N SER A 65 -13.13 1.00 1.78
CA SER A 65 -14.11 1.78 2.54
C SER A 65 -14.14 3.22 2.05
N ASP A 66 -15.26 3.92 2.27
CA ASP A 66 -15.41 5.33 1.92
C ASP A 66 -14.31 6.21 2.55
N ASP A 67 -13.93 5.91 3.80
CA ASP A 67 -12.80 6.53 4.49
C ASP A 67 -11.46 6.32 3.77
N GLN A 68 -11.22 5.11 3.23
CA GLN A 68 -10.00 4.83 2.48
C GLN A 68 -10.00 5.59 1.14
N VAL A 69 -11.13 5.62 0.44
CA VAL A 69 -11.27 6.40 -0.81
C VAL A 69 -11.04 7.88 -0.54
N ALA A 70 -11.65 8.44 0.50
CA ALA A 70 -11.45 9.82 0.92
C ALA A 70 -9.98 10.09 1.28
N ALA A 71 -9.35 9.21 2.07
CA ALA A 71 -7.95 9.35 2.46
C ALA A 71 -6.97 9.30 1.28
N LEU A 72 -7.31 8.60 0.19
CA LEU A 72 -6.55 8.56 -1.05
C LEU A 72 -6.76 9.83 -1.87
N LYS A 73 -8.01 10.28 -2.04
CA LYS A 73 -8.35 11.50 -2.79
C LYS A 73 -7.86 12.78 -2.11
N SER A 74 -7.83 12.81 -0.79
CA SER A 74 -7.34 13.96 0.00
C SER A 74 -5.81 14.02 0.11
N GLU A 75 -5.07 13.03 -0.39
CA GLU A 75 -3.62 13.00 -0.29
C GLU A 75 -2.94 13.61 -1.52
N PRO A 76 -2.34 14.82 -1.42
CA PRO A 76 -1.75 15.50 -2.57
C PRO A 76 -0.49 14.83 -3.11
N ARG A 77 0.14 13.94 -2.32
CA ARG A 77 1.32 13.18 -2.75
C ARG A 77 0.98 11.97 -3.61
N LEU A 78 -0.29 11.58 -3.67
CA LEU A 78 -0.80 10.49 -4.49
C LEU A 78 -1.51 11.07 -5.71
N VAL A 79 -1.25 10.47 -6.86
CA VAL A 79 -2.04 10.71 -8.06
C VAL A 79 -3.09 9.63 -8.10
N VAL A 80 -4.34 10.04 -7.91
CA VAL A 80 -5.52 9.17 -7.95
C VAL A 80 -6.27 9.44 -9.24
N THR A 81 -6.58 8.40 -9.99
CA THR A 81 -7.35 8.47 -11.24
C THR A 81 -8.49 7.48 -11.16
N GLU A 82 -9.71 7.98 -11.34
CA GLU A 82 -10.91 7.16 -11.40
C GLU A 82 -11.02 6.53 -12.78
N GLY A 83 -11.40 5.27 -12.85
CA GLY A 83 -11.60 4.57 -14.10
C GLY A 83 -12.52 3.38 -13.93
N GLU A 84 -12.74 2.69 -15.05
CA GLU A 84 -13.50 1.45 -15.10
C GLU A 84 -12.57 0.36 -15.63
N THR A 85 -12.64 -0.84 -15.04
CA THR A 85 -12.06 -2.04 -15.63
C THR A 85 -13.20 -2.92 -16.15
N GLU A 86 -13.05 -3.45 -17.37
CA GLU A 86 -14.00 -4.39 -17.98
C GLU A 86 -13.85 -5.81 -17.41
#